data_AF-A0A6J6CSA3-F1
#
_entry.id   AF-A0A6J6CSA3-F1
#
_cell.length_a   1.000
_cell.length_b   1.000
_cell.length_c   1.000
_cell.angle_alpha   90.00
_cell.angle_beta   90.00
_cell.angle_gamma   90.00
#
_symmetry.space_group_name_H-M   'P 1'
#
loop_
_entity.id
_entity.type
_entity.pdbx_description
1 polymer ?
#
loop_
_entity_poly.entity_id
_entity_poly.type
_entity_poly.pdbx_seq_one_letter_code
_entity_poly.pdbx_strand_id
1 'polypeptide(L)' 'MEQPNPFYDNGNPRFKGEYLSGEMHGYWEFFRKDGTLMRSGTFDNGIQVGVWTTYDQQGHPYKETEFKNK' A
#
# COMPACT_ATOMS: atom_id res chain seq x y z
N MET A 1 -0.99 2.31 -21.61
CA MET A 1 -0.88 2.53 -20.15
C MET A 1 -0.62 1.17 -19.53
N GLU A 2 0.61 0.89 -19.15
CA GLU A 2 0.99 -0.38 -18.52
C GLU A 2 0.68 -0.26 -17.03
N GLN A 3 -0.35 -0.97 -16.57
CA GLN A 3 -0.61 -1.07 -15.13
C GLN A 3 0.62 -1.73 -14.47
N PRO A 4 1.11 -1.23 -13.33
CA PRO A 4 2.25 -1.86 -12.66
C PRO A 4 1.89 -3.30 -12.33
N ASN A 5 2.79 -4.25 -12.69
CA ASN A 5 2.58 -5.66 -12.37
C ASN A 5 2.36 -5.80 -10.85
N PRO A 6 1.21 -6.30 -10.38
CA PRO A 6 0.89 -6.37 -8.96
C PRO A 6 1.71 -7.44 -8.23
N PHE A 7 2.55 -8.21 -8.93
CA PHE A 7 3.37 -9.28 -8.35
C PHE A 7 4.87 -9.03 -8.50
N TYR A 8 5.64 -9.60 -7.57
CA TYR A 8 7.08 -9.79 -7.67
C TYR A 8 7.40 -11.01 -8.56
N ASP A 9 8.67 -11.16 -8.95
CA ASP A 9 9.14 -12.29 -9.75
C ASP A 9 8.94 -13.67 -9.08
N ASN A 10 8.80 -13.69 -7.76
CA ASN A 10 8.52 -14.89 -6.99
C ASN A 10 7.01 -15.16 -6.80
N GLY A 11 6.14 -14.37 -7.42
CA GLY A 11 4.68 -14.50 -7.31
C GLY A 11 4.05 -13.83 -6.08
N ASN A 12 4.84 -13.26 -5.17
CA ASN A 12 4.29 -12.52 -4.03
C ASN A 12 3.65 -11.20 -4.50
N PRO A 13 2.53 -10.76 -3.91
CA PRO A 13 1.94 -9.48 -4.24
C PRO A 13 2.88 -8.33 -3.83
N ARG A 14 2.91 -7.26 -4.63
CA ARG A 14 3.55 -5.98 -4.28
C ARG A 14 2.61 -5.09 -3.48
N PHE A 15 1.33 -5.18 -3.80
CA PHE A 15 0.28 -4.44 -3.13
C PHE A 15 -1.06 -5.16 -3.25
N LYS A 16 -1.96 -4.83 -2.33
CA LYS A 16 -3.35 -5.28 -2.32
C LYS A 16 -4.23 -4.12 -1.92
N GLY A 17 -5.29 -3.90 -2.66
CA GLY A 17 -6.25 -2.84 -2.43
C GLY A 17 -7.24 -2.74 -3.58
N GLU A 18 -8.17 -1.80 -3.49
CA GLU A 18 -9.22 -1.62 -4.47
C GLU A 18 -8.95 -0.40 -5.35
N TYR A 19 -9.34 -0.51 -6.62
CA TYR A 19 -9.33 0.61 -7.54
C TYR A 19 -10.77 1.10 -7.74
N LEU A 20 -10.98 2.39 -7.60
CA LEU A 20 -12.23 3.06 -7.95
C LEU A 20 -11.96 3.99 -9.14
N SER A 21 -12.71 3.83 -10.24
CA SER A 21 -12.56 4.64 -11.46
C SER A 21 -11.13 4.64 -12.06
N GLY A 22 -10.35 3.58 -11.80
CA GLY A 22 -8.97 3.46 -12.26
C GLY A 22 -7.92 4.05 -11.30
N GLU A 23 -8.33 4.60 -10.17
CA GLU A 23 -7.47 5.19 -9.14
C GLU A 23 -7.49 4.35 -7.86
N MET A 24 -6.39 4.34 -7.10
CA MET A 24 -6.34 3.63 -5.82
C MET A 24 -7.35 4.23 -4.84
N HIS A 25 -8.18 3.39 -4.24
CA HIS A 25 -9.20 3.82 -3.28
C HIS A 25 -9.37 2.80 -2.15
N GLY A 26 -9.76 3.27 -0.97
CA GLY A 26 -9.95 2.44 0.21
C GLY A 26 -8.64 2.05 0.90
N TYR A 27 -8.65 0.94 1.63
CA TYR A 27 -7.48 0.47 2.37
C TYR A 27 -6.52 -0.30 1.45
N TRP A 28 -5.23 -0.01 1.60
CA TRP A 28 -4.16 -0.54 0.78
C TRP A 28 -3.04 -1.09 1.65
N GLU A 29 -2.49 -2.21 1.19
CA GLU A 29 -1.37 -2.90 1.80
C GLU A 29 -0.28 -3.04 0.75
N PHE A 30 0.97 -2.73 1.12
CA PHE A 30 2.14 -2.88 0.30
C PHE A 30 3.06 -3.89 0.97
N PHE A 31 3.56 -4.85 0.20
CA PHE A 31 4.38 -5.94 0.69
C PHE A 31 5.78 -5.84 0.09
N ARG A 32 6.76 -6.41 0.79
CA ARG A 32 8.11 -6.62 0.26
C ARG A 32 8.16 -7.90 -0.56
N LYS A 33 9.28 -8.11 -1.25
CA LYS A 33 9.52 -9.33 -2.05
C LYS A 33 9.39 -10.61 -1.22
N ASP A 34 9.79 -10.59 0.05
CA ASP A 34 9.65 -11.73 0.97
C ASP A 34 8.21 -11.96 1.46
N GLY A 35 7.26 -11.10 1.11
CA GLY A 35 5.86 -11.17 1.52
C GLY A 35 5.56 -10.46 2.84
N THR A 36 6.56 -9.87 3.51
CA THR A 36 6.34 -9.09 4.72
C THR A 36 5.63 -7.79 4.40
N LEU A 37 4.71 -7.36 5.27
CA LEU A 37 4.03 -6.09 5.12
C LEU A 37 5.05 -4.95 5.25
N MET A 38 5.08 -4.06 4.26
CA MET A 38 5.98 -2.92 4.19
C MET A 38 5.28 -1.65 4.66
N ARG A 39 4.06 -1.44 4.17
CA ARG A 39 3.29 -0.21 4.44
C ARG A 39 1.81 -0.48 4.25
N SER A 40 0.96 0.16 5.04
CA SER A 40 -0.48 0.16 4.82
C SER A 40 -1.10 1.52 5.12
N GLY A 41 -2.30 1.76 4.60
CA GLY A 41 -3.03 2.99 4.81
C GLY A 41 -4.16 3.14 3.80
N THR A 42 -4.81 4.29 3.82
CA THR A 42 -5.98 4.54 2.96
C THR A 42 -5.62 5.46 1.80
N PHE A 43 -6.17 5.15 0.63
CA PHE A 43 -6.22 6.07 -0.50
C PHE A 43 -7.63 6.59 -0.73
N ASP A 44 -7.73 7.84 -1.15
CA ASP A 44 -8.92 8.44 -1.71
C ASP A 44 -8.59 9.05 -3.07
N ASN A 45 -9.17 8.50 -4.15
CA ASN A 45 -8.95 8.94 -5.53
C ASN A 45 -7.46 9.07 -5.89
N GLY A 46 -6.68 8.03 -5.58
CA GLY A 46 -5.24 7.98 -5.83
C GLY A 46 -4.37 8.75 -4.83
N ILE A 47 -4.96 9.48 -3.87
CA ILE A 47 -4.24 10.29 -2.89
C ILE A 47 -4.16 9.57 -1.55
N GLN A 48 -2.98 9.56 -0.93
CA GLN A 48 -2.80 9.01 0.42
C GLN A 48 -3.54 9.85 1.45
N VAL A 49 -4.44 9.24 2.22
CA VAL A 49 -5.22 9.91 3.27
C VAL A 49 -5.21 9.12 4.58
N GLY A 50 -5.45 9.81 5.69
CA GLY A 50 -5.51 9.21 7.02
C GLY A 50 -4.15 8.76 7.54
N VAL A 51 -4.16 7.80 8.46
CA VAL A 51 -2.94 7.25 9.05
C VAL A 51 -2.35 6.19 8.13
N TRP A 52 -1.08 6.36 7.84
CA TRP A 52 -0.26 5.41 7.10
C TRP A 52 0.77 4.79 8.02
N THR A 53 0.75 3.48 8.14
CA THR A 53 1.66 2.70 8.97
C THR A 53 2.75 2.10 8.09
N THR A 54 4.00 2.33 8.44
CA THR A 54 5.19 1.68 7.87
C THR A 54 5.65 0.64 8.85
N TYR A 55 5.95 -0.55 8.34
CA TYR A 55 6.35 -1.69 9.13
C TYR A 55 7.86 -1.95 8.97
N ASP A 56 8.51 -2.52 9.98
CA ASP A 56 9.89 -2.98 9.89
C ASP A 56 10.02 -4.28 9.07
N GLN A 57 11.23 -4.84 8.99
CA GLN A 57 11.48 -6.09 8.26
C GLN A 57 10.82 -7.32 8.89
N GLN A 58 10.42 -7.25 10.17
CA GLN A 58 9.71 -8.33 10.87
C GLN A 58 8.19 -8.20 10.73
N GLY A 59 7.71 -7.10 10.13
CA GLY A 59 6.28 -6.81 9.97
C GLY A 59 5.67 -6.10 11.18
N HIS A 60 6.47 -5.54 12.09
CA HIS A 60 5.97 -4.74 13.21
C HIS A 60 5.83 -3.26 12.82
N PRO A 61 4.80 -2.55 13.32
CA PRO A 61 4.66 -1.12 13.04
C PRO A 61 5.87 -0.34 13.57
N TYR A 62 6.58 0.30 12.65
CA TYR A 62 7.78 1.09 12.92
C TYR A 62 7.49 2.59 12.95
N LYS A 63 6.59 3.06 12.08
CA LYS A 63 6.29 4.48 11.95
C LYS A 63 4.88 4.71 11.44
N GLU A 64 4.18 5.65 12.04
CA GLU A 64 2.90 6.15 11.54
C GLU A 64 3.09 7.55 10.94
N THR A 65 2.32 7.87 9.90
CA THR A 65 2.32 9.19 9.26
C THR A 65 0.90 9.55 8.89
N GLU A 66 0.43 10.69 9.39
CA GLU A 66 -0.91 11.19 9.09
C GLU A 66 -0.87 12.06 7.83
N PHE A 67 -1.65 11.67 6.82
CA PHE A 67 -1.88 12.44 5.61
C PHE A 67 -3.27 13.06 5.66
N LYS A 68 -3.33 14.39 5.77
CA LYS A 68 -4.59 15.13 5.72
C LYS A 68 -4.87 15.53 4.29
N ASN A 69 -6.05 15.18 3.78
CA ASN A 69 -6.55 15.74 2.54
C ASN A 69 -6.76 17.25 2.78
N LYS A 70 -6.10 18.11 2.00
CA LYS A 70 -6.27 19.56 2.07
C LYS A 70 -7.34 20.02 1.10
#